data_AF-A0A673C2A2-F1
#
_entry.id   AF-A0A673C2A2-F1
#
_cell.length_a   1.000
_cell.length_b   1.000
_cell.length_c   1.000
_cell.angle_alpha   90.00
_cell.angle_beta   90.00
_cell.angle_gamma   90.00
#
_symmetry.space_group_name_H-M   'P 1'
#
loop_
_entity.id
_entity.type
_entity.pdbx_description
1 polymer ?
#
loop_
_entity_poly.entity_id
_entity_poly.type
_entity_poly.pdbx_seq_one_letter_code
_entity_poly.pdbx_strand_id
1 'polypeptide(L)'
;MLPPTLPILRAHLLSVHDTVAQRRYDPELPPLPDDIDDDEDSVKIIRLVKNKEPLGATISRDEQTGAILIARIMRGGAADRSGLIHVGDELKEVNGIPVDDKKPEEIIRILVGGSWSQGGCNNQGA
;
A
#
# COMPACT_ATOMS: atom_id res chain seq x y z
N MET A 1 3.85 54.31 5.09
CA MET A 1 3.89 54.14 3.62
C MET A 1 4.26 52.70 3.32
N LEU A 2 3.30 51.88 2.90
CA LEU A 2 3.55 50.50 2.42
C LEU A 2 3.78 50.54 0.90
N PRO A 3 4.70 49.74 0.34
CA PRO A 3 4.96 49.75 -1.10
C PRO A 3 3.82 49.06 -1.87
N PRO A 4 3.52 49.51 -3.11
CA PRO A 4 2.45 48.97 -3.93
C PRO A 4 2.92 47.71 -4.68
N THR A 5 2.87 46.54 -4.04
CA THR A 5 3.24 45.26 -4.68
C THR A 5 2.05 44.33 -4.95
N LEU A 6 0.85 44.70 -4.50
CA LEU A 6 -0.36 43.87 -4.63
C LEU A 6 -0.81 43.51 -6.06
N PRO A 7 -0.70 44.38 -7.10
CA PRO A 7 -1.28 44.06 -8.41
C PRO A 7 -0.48 43.00 -9.16
N ILE A 8 0.84 42.98 -8.97
CA ILE A 8 1.75 42.04 -9.67
C ILE A 8 1.53 40.62 -9.16
N LEU A 9 1.39 40.47 -7.83
CA LEU A 9 1.15 39.16 -7.21
C LEU A 9 -0.20 38.57 -7.62
N ARG A 10 -1.24 39.41 -7.69
CA ARG A 10 -2.57 39.00 -8.16
C ARG A 10 -2.55 38.60 -9.64
N ALA A 11 -1.91 39.40 -10.49
CA ALA A 11 -1.79 39.08 -11.91
C ALA A 11 -1.04 37.77 -12.16
N HIS A 12 0.05 37.51 -11.43
CA HIS A 12 0.77 36.24 -11.52
C HIS A 12 -0.06 35.06 -11.00
N LEU A 13 -0.77 35.21 -9.88
CA LEU A 13 -1.63 34.14 -9.37
C LEU A 13 -2.76 33.79 -10.35
N LEU A 14 -3.43 34.81 -10.90
CA LEU A 14 -4.46 34.65 -11.94
C LEU A 14 -3.87 34.02 -13.20
N SER A 15 -2.71 34.46 -13.67
CA SER A 15 -2.03 33.87 -14.83
C SER A 15 -1.64 32.41 -14.62
N VAL A 16 -1.21 32.04 -13.41
CA VAL A 16 -0.90 30.64 -13.08
C VAL A 16 -2.18 29.81 -13.04
N HIS A 17 -3.26 30.33 -12.43
CA HIS A 17 -4.57 29.67 -12.46
C HIS A 17 -5.10 29.48 -13.87
N ASP A 18 -4.96 30.49 -14.74
CA ASP A 18 -5.36 30.41 -16.15
C ASP A 18 -4.52 29.39 -16.91
N THR A 19 -3.21 29.29 -16.62
CA THR A 19 -2.31 28.30 -17.23
C THR A 19 -2.72 26.86 -16.88
N VAL A 20 -3.06 26.61 -15.61
CA VAL A 20 -3.55 25.31 -15.12
C VAL A 20 -4.95 25.01 -15.68
N ALA A 21 -5.86 25.99 -15.66
CA ALA A 21 -7.22 25.84 -16.18
C ALA A 21 -7.25 25.55 -17.70
N GLN A 22 -6.30 26.11 -18.45
CA GLN A 22 -6.13 25.85 -19.90
C GLN A 22 -5.36 24.56 -20.20
N ARG A 23 -5.03 23.76 -19.16
CA ARG A 23 -4.30 22.50 -19.27
C ARG A 23 -2.96 22.61 -20.02
N ARG A 24 -2.33 23.78 -19.99
CA ARG A 24 -1.00 24.01 -20.57
C ARG A 24 0.09 23.49 -19.61
N TYR A 25 0.01 22.21 -19.30
CA TYR A 25 0.98 21.50 -18.47
C TYR A 25 2.12 21.04 -19.38
N ASP A 26 2.98 21.95 -19.82
CA ASP A 26 4.18 21.58 -20.55
C ASP A 26 5.28 21.14 -19.57
N PRO A 27 5.95 19.99 -19.79
CA PRO A 27 5.71 19.03 -20.87
C PRO A 27 4.47 18.17 -20.61
N GLU A 28 3.60 18.07 -21.63
CA GLU A 28 2.42 17.20 -21.59
C GLU A 28 2.90 15.77 -21.39
N LEU A 29 2.36 15.12 -20.33
CA LEU A 29 2.60 13.71 -20.13
C LEU A 29 2.07 12.95 -21.36
N PRO A 30 2.86 12.00 -21.91
CA PRO A 30 2.36 11.17 -22.99
C PRO A 30 1.05 10.52 -22.55
N PRO A 31 0.07 10.36 -23.46
CA PRO A 31 -1.17 9.67 -23.13
C PRO A 31 -0.81 8.31 -22.55
N LEU A 32 -1.44 7.99 -21.42
CA LEU A 32 -1.39 6.65 -20.86
C LEU A 32 -1.81 5.68 -21.98
N PRO A 33 -1.04 4.62 -22.28
CA PRO A 33 -1.46 3.62 -23.26
C PRO A 33 -2.88 3.11 -22.94
N ASP A 34 -3.68 2.83 -23.97
CA ASP A 34 -5.05 2.31 -23.80
C ASP A 34 -5.07 0.92 -23.12
N ASP A 35 -3.90 0.28 -23.05
CA ASP A 35 -3.67 -1.07 -22.51
C ASP A 35 -2.90 -1.05 -21.18
N ILE A 36 -3.00 0.02 -20.37
CA ILE A 36 -2.60 -0.11 -18.96
C ILE A 36 -3.71 -0.92 -18.29
N ASP A 37 -3.47 -2.22 -18.15
CA ASP A 37 -4.21 -3.03 -17.19
C ASP A 37 -3.99 -2.37 -15.80
N ASP A 38 -5.02 -1.74 -15.24
CA ASP A 38 -5.02 -1.17 -13.86
C ASP A 38 -4.80 -2.27 -12.79
N ASP A 39 -4.72 -3.53 -13.25
CA ASP A 39 -4.37 -4.74 -12.53
C ASP A 39 -2.84 -4.99 -12.49
N GLU A 40 -2.00 -4.01 -12.83
CA GLU A 40 -0.54 -4.11 -12.67
C GLU A 40 -0.20 -4.49 -11.22
N ASP A 41 0.40 -5.68 -11.04
CA ASP A 41 0.80 -6.35 -9.79
C ASP A 41 1.58 -5.42 -8.83
N SER A 42 0.89 -4.49 -8.18
CA SER A 42 1.47 -3.45 -7.37
C SER A 42 1.49 -3.88 -5.92
N VAL A 43 2.68 -4.01 -5.34
CA VAL A 43 2.85 -4.37 -3.93
C VAL A 43 2.41 -3.22 -3.03
N LYS A 44 1.40 -3.45 -2.18
CA LYS A 44 0.89 -2.46 -1.22
C LYS A 44 1.40 -2.76 0.19
N ILE A 45 2.06 -1.79 0.80
CA ILE A 45 2.46 -1.87 2.22
C ILE A 45 1.33 -1.34 3.09
N ILE A 46 0.70 -2.24 3.85
CA ILE A 46 -0.50 -1.92 4.64
C ILE A 46 -0.17 -2.00 6.13
N ARG A 47 -0.43 -0.91 6.86
CA ARG A 47 -0.30 -0.87 8.32
C ARG A 47 -1.67 -0.97 8.97
N LEU A 48 -1.91 -2.09 9.65
CA LEU A 48 -3.15 -2.31 10.39
C LEU A 48 -2.98 -2.06 11.89
N VAL A 49 -3.92 -1.34 12.49
CA VAL A 49 -4.02 -1.19 13.95
C VAL A 49 -5.09 -2.15 14.45
N LYS A 50 -4.68 -3.17 15.21
CA LYS A 50 -5.55 -4.18 15.83
C LYS A 50 -5.55 -4.04 17.35
N ASN A 51 -6.72 -4.05 17.99
CA ASN A 51 -6.86 -3.88 19.44
C ASN A 51 -6.95 -5.23 20.15
N LYS A 52 -5.83 -5.96 20.25
CA LYS A 52 -5.73 -7.35 20.78
C LYS A 52 -6.57 -8.42 20.05
N GLU A 53 -7.37 -8.01 19.07
CA GLU A 53 -8.11 -8.88 18.16
C GLU A 53 -7.20 -9.45 17.05
N PRO A 54 -7.58 -10.57 16.43
CA PRO A 54 -6.93 -11.03 15.20
C PRO A 54 -7.14 -10.02 14.05
N LEU A 55 -6.32 -10.11 12.99
CA LEU A 55 -6.42 -9.22 11.83
C LEU A 55 -7.82 -9.24 11.18
N GLY A 56 -8.55 -10.35 11.34
CA GLY A 56 -9.85 -10.56 10.68
C GLY A 56 -9.69 -10.98 9.22
N ALA A 57 -8.62 -11.71 8.89
CA ALA A 57 -8.42 -12.31 7.58
C ALA A 57 -7.98 -13.78 7.73
N THR A 58 -8.38 -14.61 6.77
CA THR A 58 -7.95 -16.00 6.62
C THR A 58 -7.03 -16.07 5.43
N ILE A 59 -5.89 -16.74 5.59
CA ILE A 59 -4.94 -17.01 4.52
C ILE A 59 -5.08 -18.46 4.03
N SER A 60 -4.77 -18.70 2.77
CA SER A 60 -4.60 -20.03 2.19
C SER A 60 -3.34 -20.05 1.35
N ARG A 61 -2.68 -21.20 1.28
CA ARG A 61 -1.61 -21.42 0.32
C ARG A 61 -2.23 -21.89 -0.99
N ASP A 62 -1.85 -21.27 -2.09
CA ASP A 62 -2.20 -21.72 -3.42
C ASP A 62 -1.35 -22.95 -3.80
N GLU A 63 -2.00 -24.00 -4.30
CA GLU A 63 -1.34 -25.28 -4.59
C GLU A 63 -0.49 -25.23 -5.88
N GLN A 64 -0.81 -24.33 -6.81
CA GLN A 64 -0.15 -24.24 -8.12
C GLN A 64 1.10 -23.35 -8.06
N THR A 65 0.98 -22.19 -7.42
CA THR A 65 2.02 -21.16 -7.33
C THR A 65 2.81 -21.23 -6.02
N GLY A 66 2.23 -21.83 -4.97
CA GLY A 66 2.79 -21.80 -3.62
C GLY A 66 2.59 -20.47 -2.88
N ALA A 67 1.94 -19.50 -3.51
CA ALA A 67 1.69 -18.17 -2.97
C ALA A 67 0.75 -18.21 -1.75
N ILE A 68 0.91 -17.25 -0.84
CA ILE A 68 0.02 -17.11 0.31
C ILE A 68 -1.03 -16.06 -0.02
N LEU A 69 -2.28 -16.48 -0.18
CA LEU A 69 -3.38 -15.62 -0.60
C LEU A 69 -4.35 -15.34 0.54
N ILE A 70 -4.97 -14.16 0.53
CA ILE A 70 -6.12 -13.87 1.38
C ILE A 70 -7.34 -14.64 0.88
N ALA A 71 -7.73 -15.68 1.60
CA ALA A 71 -8.89 -16.51 1.27
C ALA A 71 -10.21 -15.90 1.72
N ARG A 72 -10.22 -15.17 2.84
CA ARG A 72 -11.44 -14.56 3.39
C ARG A 72 -11.13 -13.36 4.27
N ILE A 73 -12.05 -12.39 4.27
CA ILE A 73 -12.06 -11.27 5.21
C ILE A 73 -13.28 -11.39 6.13
N MET A 74 -13.06 -11.22 7.43
CA MET A 74 -14.10 -11.23 8.45
C MET A 74 -14.72 -9.84 8.58
N ARG A 75 -16.03 -9.74 8.38
CA ARG A 75 -16.78 -8.49 8.55
C ARG A 75 -16.56 -7.89 9.94
N GLY A 76 -16.28 -6.60 9.98
CA GLY A 76 -16.00 -5.86 11.21
C GLY A 76 -14.60 -6.10 11.80
N GLY A 77 -13.76 -6.94 11.19
CA GLY A 77 -12.37 -7.14 11.58
C GLY A 77 -11.46 -5.97 11.18
N ALA A 78 -10.21 -5.97 11.64
CA ALA A 78 -9.27 -4.90 11.31
C ALA A 78 -9.01 -4.78 9.79
N ALA A 79 -8.95 -5.92 9.07
CA ALA A 79 -8.75 -5.97 7.63
C ALA A 79 -9.94 -5.33 6.88
N ASP A 80 -11.17 -5.73 7.24
CA ASP A 80 -12.41 -5.19 6.68
C ASP A 80 -12.54 -3.68 6.90
N ARG A 81 -12.27 -3.20 8.12
CA ARG A 81 -12.36 -1.78 8.47
C ARG A 81 -11.32 -0.92 7.75
N SER A 82 -10.19 -1.51 7.35
CA SER A 82 -9.19 -0.78 6.57
C SER A 82 -9.64 -0.55 5.13
N GLY A 83 -10.37 -1.49 4.53
CA GLY A 83 -10.70 -1.49 3.10
C GLY A 83 -9.48 -1.56 2.17
N LEU A 84 -8.28 -1.83 2.71
CA LEU A 84 -7.04 -1.87 1.95
C LEU A 84 -6.65 -3.28 1.52
N ILE A 85 -7.20 -4.30 2.20
CA ILE A 85 -6.94 -5.71 1.96
C ILE A 85 -8.20 -6.32 1.35
N HIS A 86 -8.05 -7.13 0.30
CA HIS A 86 -9.12 -7.82 -0.39
C HIS A 86 -8.86 -9.32 -0.48
N VAL A 87 -9.91 -10.09 -0.79
CA VAL A 87 -9.78 -11.52 -1.07
C VAL A 87 -9.09 -11.68 -2.41
N GLY A 88 -8.10 -12.58 -2.47
CA GLY A 88 -7.23 -12.76 -3.64
C GLY A 88 -5.89 -12.05 -3.53
N ASP A 89 -5.73 -11.10 -2.59
CA ASP A 89 -4.46 -10.44 -2.38
C ASP A 89 -3.36 -11.44 -1.99
N GLU A 90 -2.17 -11.28 -2.58
CA GLU A 90 -1.00 -12.07 -2.21
C GLU A 90 -0.24 -11.41 -1.05
N LEU A 91 -0.01 -12.20 -0.01
CA LEU A 91 0.80 -11.83 1.14
C LEU A 91 2.26 -12.17 0.86
N LYS A 92 3.13 -11.16 0.84
CA LYS A 92 4.59 -11.34 0.71
C LYS A 92 5.32 -11.27 2.05
N GLU A 93 4.87 -10.40 2.94
CA GLU A 93 5.54 -10.14 4.22
C GLU A 93 4.54 -9.78 5.33
N VAL A 94 4.83 -10.21 6.56
CA VAL A 94 4.10 -9.80 7.75
C VAL A 94 5.08 -9.32 8.81
N ASN A 95 4.97 -8.05 9.22
CA ASN A 95 5.81 -7.46 10.26
C ASN A 95 7.33 -7.60 10.01
N GLY A 96 7.81 -7.44 8.77
CA GLY A 96 9.24 -7.61 8.46
C GLY A 96 9.67 -9.06 8.20
N ILE A 97 8.73 -10.02 8.23
CA ILE A 97 9.02 -11.44 8.05
C ILE A 97 8.43 -11.91 6.72
N PRO A 98 9.26 -12.36 5.75
CA PRO A 98 8.77 -12.91 4.48
C PRO A 98 8.01 -14.22 4.71
N VAL A 99 6.97 -14.45 3.92
CA VAL A 99 6.07 -15.60 4.09
C VAL A 99 6.28 -16.72 3.06
N ASP A 100 7.03 -16.47 1.98
CA ASP A 100 7.23 -17.42 0.86
C ASP A 100 7.74 -18.79 1.36
N ASP A 101 8.75 -18.79 2.24
CA ASP A 101 9.37 -20.00 2.78
C ASP A 101 8.66 -20.56 4.03
N LYS A 102 7.52 -19.98 4.43
CA LYS A 102 6.85 -20.32 5.70
C LYS A 102 5.59 -21.14 5.50
N LYS A 103 5.42 -22.14 6.37
CA LYS A 103 4.18 -22.91 6.40
C LYS A 103 3.00 -22.04 6.84
N PRO A 104 1.77 -22.29 6.34
CA PRO A 104 0.58 -21.53 6.73
C PRO A 104 0.40 -21.44 8.26
N GLU A 105 0.72 -22.50 9.00
CA GLU A 105 0.61 -22.54 10.45
C GLU A 105 1.56 -21.55 11.14
N GLU A 106 2.77 -21.35 10.60
CA GLU A 106 3.73 -20.36 11.11
C GLU A 106 3.26 -18.94 10.82
N ILE A 107 2.72 -18.70 9.63
CA ILE A 107 2.23 -17.38 9.22
C ILE A 107 1.01 -16.98 10.07
N ILE A 108 0.11 -17.93 10.36
CA ILE A 108 -1.01 -17.71 11.28
C ILE A 108 -0.50 -17.25 12.66
N ARG A 109 0.58 -17.86 13.16
CA ARG A 109 1.19 -17.42 14.43
C ARG A 109 1.71 -15.99 14.36
N ILE A 110 2.40 -15.63 13.28
CA ILE A 110 2.90 -14.26 13.06
C ILE A 110 1.74 -13.24 13.01
N LEU A 111 0.64 -13.60 12.33
CA LEU A 111 -0.55 -12.76 12.19
C LEU A 111 -1.34 -12.60 13.50
N VAL A 112 -1.44 -13.65 14.32
CA VAL A 112 -2.21 -13.67 15.56
C VAL A 112 -1.43 -13.05 16.72
N GLY A 113 -0.16 -13.38 16.88
CA GLY A 113 0.64 -12.97 18.03
C GLY A 113 2.10 -12.75 17.65
N GLY A 114 2.54 -11.50 17.66
CA GLY A 114 3.90 -11.16 17.29
C GLY A 114 4.49 -10.06 18.15
N SER A 115 4.62 -10.29 19.46
CA SER A 115 5.72 -9.70 20.22
C SER A 115 7.00 -10.41 19.76
N TRP A 116 7.52 -10.02 18.61
CA TRP A 116 8.85 -10.43 18.18
C TRP A 116 9.84 -9.50 18.86
N SER A 117 10.52 -10.00 19.90
CA SER A 117 11.76 -9.37 20.34
C SER A 117 12.74 -9.46 19.18
N GLN A 118 13.18 -8.30 18.68
CA GLN A 118 14.32 -8.13 17.79
C GLN A 118 15.52 -8.92 18.34
N GLY A 119 15.73 -10.12 17.79
CA GLY A 119 16.93 -10.92 17.97
C GLY A 119 17.57 -11.04 16.60
N GLY A 120 18.72 -10.38 16.44
CA GLY A 120 19.34 -10.03 15.16
C GLY A 120 19.45 -11.16 14.13
N CYS A 121 19.05 -10.84 12.90
CA CYS A 121 19.53 -11.53 11.71
C CYS A 121 20.87 -10.92 11.31
N ASN A 122 21.96 -11.55 11.74
CA ASN A 122 23.27 -11.39 11.11
C ASN A 122 23.22 -12.02 9.72
N ASN A 123 23.27 -11.20 8.67
CA ASN A 123 23.76 -11.62 7.36
C ASN A 123 24.79 -10.59 6.89
N GLN A 124 26.00 -10.70 7.45
CA GLN A 124 27.22 -10.28 6.75
C GLN A 124 27.65 -11.47 5.90
N GLY A 125 27.29 -11.40 4.62
CA GLY A 125 27.76 -12.28 3.57
C GLY A 125 28.06 -11.44 2.35
N ALA A 126 29.21 -10.79 2.36
CA ALA A 126 29.92 -10.26 1.19
C ALA A 126 31.42 -10.17 1.54
#